data_AF-A0A1Y1NP10-F1
#
_entry.id   AF-A0A1Y1NP10-F1
#
_cell.length_a   1.000
_cell.length_b   1.000
_cell.length_c   1.000
_cell.angle_alpha   90.00
_cell.angle_beta   90.00
_cell.angle_gamma   90.00
#
_symmetry.space_group_name_H-M   'P 1'
#
loop_
_entity.id
_entity.type
_entity.pdbx_description
1 polymer ?
#
loop_
_entity_poly.entity_id
_entity_poly.type
_entity_poly.pdbx_seq_one_letter_code
_entity_poly.pdbx_strand_id
1 'polypeptide(L)'
;MDVIVADLDGGSISVPDGVSLPLLPEPLLSNTQEALSLILQPELGSADYAFPPLAVRAPQPVMLDKEIRAVFMRAFAQLLQGYRSCLTLIRIHPKPVITFHKAAFLGERNLIDCDFSTRVLDCMFFTSFVSERGPPWRPCDVWDELYSNFGELFKLEVQDSRMLLMHIQELAQQLYTNENPNPQSYAQKILVPPEGAFARIHQPSFRVINPGQVQAIIAEGLAKNNLKSRLASLRPMQPRIVPTGQHISNLNDHKNIVSNSARRLEVLRNCINCIFENKISDARKTFPAVLRALKSKQARLALCNELSQHVIGNKAMLEHQQFDLVVRLMNCALQDDSSMDEHGVAAALLPLATAFCRKLCTGVIQFAYTCIQEHAVWQNQQFWEAAFYLDVQKDIKALYLPRLDSISPRLGTDHILATPTSPRDSKDFAWQNRRSVISRVQEPSALEIAAEQMRLWSSVDSEKQKELITSEESTLYSQAIHYANRMVSLLIPLDIGNRLHKQDHSLDEERASNSIANRYVV
;
A
#
# COMPACT_ATOMS: atom_id res chain seq x y z
N MET A 1 13.56 -29.17 -15.18
CA MET A 1 14.11 -27.90 -14.71
C MET A 1 13.44 -26.84 -15.54
N ASP A 2 12.48 -26.13 -14.95
CA ASP A 2 11.73 -25.09 -15.65
C ASP A 2 12.54 -23.79 -15.61
N VAL A 3 13.52 -23.72 -16.50
CA VAL A 3 14.48 -22.60 -16.58
C VAL A 3 14.30 -21.88 -17.91
N ILE A 4 14.19 -20.55 -17.83
CA ILE A 4 14.20 -19.69 -19.01
C ILE A 4 15.64 -19.47 -19.42
N VAL A 5 15.97 -19.71 -20.69
CA VAL A 5 17.32 -19.51 -21.24
C VAL A 5 17.29 -18.34 -22.21
N ALA A 6 18.20 -17.39 -22.02
CA ALA A 6 18.45 -16.30 -22.95
C ALA A 6 19.79 -16.56 -23.65
N ASP A 7 19.74 -16.87 -24.94
CA ASP A 7 20.90 -16.98 -25.80
C ASP A 7 21.22 -15.58 -26.36
N LEU A 8 22.24 -14.95 -25.79
CA LEU A 8 22.66 -13.60 -26.17
C LEU A 8 23.41 -13.58 -27.50
N ASP A 9 24.04 -14.69 -27.90
CA ASP A 9 24.78 -14.79 -29.16
C ASP A 9 23.82 -15.00 -30.33
N GLY A 10 22.82 -15.87 -30.14
CA GLY A 10 21.75 -16.13 -31.11
C GLY A 10 20.57 -15.16 -31.06
N GLY A 11 20.49 -14.31 -30.03
CA GLY A 11 19.40 -13.34 -29.85
C GLY A 11 18.03 -13.99 -29.61
N SER A 12 18.00 -15.12 -28.89
CA SER A 12 16.76 -15.89 -28.67
C SER A 12 16.47 -16.15 -27.19
N ILE A 13 15.19 -16.31 -26.85
CA ILE A 13 14.74 -16.65 -25.50
C ILE A 13 13.90 -17.91 -25.60
N SER A 14 14.28 -18.96 -24.87
CA SER A 14 13.51 -20.20 -24.77
C SER A 14 12.79 -20.26 -23.42
N VAL A 15 11.47 -20.34 -23.47
CA VAL A 15 10.59 -20.50 -22.29
C VAL A 15 10.05 -21.93 -22.29
N PRO A 16 10.19 -22.70 -21.20
CA PRO A 16 9.62 -24.05 -21.11
C PRO A 16 8.09 -24.05 -21.23
N ASP A 17 7.50 -25.08 -21.86
CA ASP A 17 6.05 -25.19 -22.09
C ASP A 17 5.20 -25.12 -20.81
N GLY A 18 5.76 -25.52 -19.67
CA GLY A 18 5.10 -25.45 -18.36
C GLY A 18 5.10 -24.07 -17.71
N VAL A 19 5.82 -23.08 -18.26
CA VAL A 19 5.97 -21.76 -17.67
C VAL A 19 5.12 -20.74 -18.43
N SER A 20 4.04 -20.28 -17.79
CA SER A 20 3.27 -19.14 -18.29
C SER A 20 3.86 -17.82 -17.75
N LEU A 21 4.28 -16.95 -18.67
CA LEU A 21 4.75 -15.60 -18.37
C LEU A 21 3.60 -14.60 -18.57
N PRO A 22 3.06 -14.03 -17.49
CA PRO A 22 2.01 -13.03 -17.63
C PRO A 22 2.60 -11.75 -18.24
N LEU A 23 1.85 -11.13 -19.16
CA LEU A 23 2.24 -9.87 -19.79
C LEU A 23 1.99 -8.68 -18.85
N LEU A 24 2.70 -7.58 -19.09
CA LEU A 24 2.40 -6.29 -18.46
C LEU A 24 0.93 -5.90 -18.74
N PRO A 25 0.21 -5.32 -17.77
CA PRO A 25 -1.18 -4.89 -17.97
C PRO A 25 -1.26 -3.77 -19.00
N GLU A 26 -2.27 -3.77 -19.88
CA GLU A 26 -2.49 -2.63 -20.78
C GLU A 26 -3.00 -1.39 -20.02
N PRO A 27 -2.62 -0.16 -20.44
CA PRO A 27 -1.81 0.18 -21.62
C PRO A 27 -0.28 0.18 -21.37
N LEU A 28 0.19 -0.30 -20.20
CA LEU A 28 1.60 -0.21 -19.82
C LEU A 28 2.51 -0.97 -20.79
N LEU A 29 2.07 -2.14 -21.27
CA LEU A 29 2.82 -2.93 -22.25
C LEU A 29 3.02 -2.14 -23.54
N SER A 30 1.93 -1.68 -24.16
CA SER A 30 1.96 -0.93 -25.41
C SER A 30 2.82 0.34 -25.28
N ASN A 31 2.63 1.11 -24.21
CA ASN A 31 3.40 2.34 -23.97
C ASN A 31 4.90 2.06 -23.80
N THR A 32 5.26 0.96 -23.13
CA THR A 32 6.67 0.57 -22.93
C THR A 32 7.29 0.16 -24.25
N GLN A 33 6.58 -0.60 -25.08
CA GLN A 33 7.03 -1.01 -26.41
C GLN A 33 7.21 0.19 -27.35
N GLU A 34 6.28 1.14 -27.33
CA GLU A 34 6.37 2.38 -28.10
C GLU A 34 7.59 3.20 -27.66
N ALA A 35 7.78 3.40 -26.35
CA ALA A 35 8.92 4.13 -25.81
C ALA A 35 10.27 3.47 -26.14
N LEU A 36 10.35 2.13 -26.11
CA LEU A 36 11.53 1.38 -26.54
C LEU A 36 11.78 1.54 -28.04
N SER A 37 10.72 1.48 -28.87
CA SER A 37 10.83 1.64 -30.32
C SER A 37 11.36 3.02 -30.70
N LEU A 38 10.90 4.07 -29.99
CA LEU A 38 11.35 5.45 -30.20
C LEU A 38 12.87 5.64 -30.01
N ILE A 39 13.50 4.87 -29.11
CA ILE A 39 14.94 5.00 -28.81
C ILE A 39 15.81 3.98 -29.54
N LEU A 40 15.29 2.77 -29.79
CA LEU A 40 16.03 1.69 -30.45
C LEU A 40 15.98 1.80 -31.97
N GLN A 41 14.90 2.35 -32.52
CA GLN A 41 14.64 2.44 -33.95
C GLN A 41 14.14 3.85 -34.32
N PRO A 42 14.93 4.91 -34.06
CA PRO A 42 14.52 6.30 -34.27
C PRO A 42 14.17 6.60 -35.73
N GLU A 43 14.74 5.86 -36.69
CA GLU A 43 14.43 5.96 -38.12
C GLU A 43 12.95 5.69 -38.44
N LEU A 44 12.27 4.83 -37.68
CA LEU A 44 10.87 4.48 -37.92
C LEU A 44 9.93 5.69 -37.76
N GLY A 45 10.26 6.63 -36.86
CA GLY A 45 9.43 7.82 -36.65
C GLY A 45 9.36 8.77 -37.86
N SER A 46 10.28 8.61 -38.82
CA SER A 46 10.33 9.39 -40.06
C SER A 46 10.22 8.54 -41.32
N ALA A 47 9.97 7.23 -41.17
CA ALA A 47 9.93 6.29 -42.30
C ALA A 47 8.84 6.64 -43.32
N ASP A 48 7.73 7.21 -42.86
CA ASP A 48 6.60 7.64 -43.71
C ASP A 48 6.77 9.06 -44.28
N TYR A 49 7.86 9.77 -43.96
CA TYR A 49 8.08 11.12 -44.47
C TYR A 49 8.54 11.05 -45.93
N ALA A 50 7.83 11.76 -46.82
CA ALA A 50 8.22 11.89 -48.23
C ALA A 50 9.65 12.46 -48.41
N PHE A 51 10.12 13.24 -47.43
CA PHE A 51 11.48 13.75 -47.34
C PHE A 51 12.01 13.48 -45.93
N PRO A 52 12.74 12.37 -45.70
CA PRO A 52 13.29 12.07 -44.38
C PRO A 52 14.35 13.11 -43.99
N PRO A 53 14.51 13.38 -42.68
CA PRO A 53 15.54 14.30 -42.20
C PRO A 53 16.94 13.81 -42.61
N LEU A 54 17.81 14.74 -43.01
CA LEU A 54 19.16 14.46 -43.50
C LEU A 54 20.08 13.81 -42.45
N ALA A 55 19.71 13.88 -41.16
CA ALA A 55 20.41 13.26 -40.06
C ALA A 55 19.41 12.56 -39.13
N VAL A 56 19.50 11.23 -39.06
CA VAL A 56 18.87 10.44 -37.99
C VAL A 56 19.91 10.34 -36.87
N ARG A 57 19.50 10.66 -35.63
CA ARG A 57 20.38 10.59 -34.45
C ARG A 57 20.87 9.15 -34.26
N ALA A 58 22.18 8.94 -34.30
CA ALA A 58 22.80 7.71 -33.81
C ALA A 58 23.14 7.89 -32.32
N PRO A 59 22.37 7.32 -31.38
CA PRO A 59 22.66 7.47 -29.96
C PRO A 59 24.02 6.81 -29.63
N GLN A 60 24.86 7.50 -28.87
CA GLN A 60 26.09 6.89 -28.36
C GLN A 60 25.72 5.69 -27.48
N PRO A 61 26.42 4.53 -27.56
CA PRO A 61 26.02 3.32 -26.84
C PRO A 61 25.81 3.52 -25.34
N VAL A 62 26.64 4.38 -24.72
CA VAL A 62 26.53 4.71 -23.29
C VAL A 62 25.24 5.48 -22.98
N MET A 63 24.83 6.40 -23.86
CA MET A 63 23.57 7.13 -23.69
C MET A 63 22.36 6.26 -24.02
N LEU A 64 22.48 5.35 -24.99
CA LEU A 64 21.43 4.39 -25.32
C LEU A 64 21.12 3.48 -24.11
N ASP A 65 22.13 2.99 -23.39
CA ASP A 65 21.93 2.27 -22.11
C ASP A 65 21.09 3.10 -21.12
N LYS A 66 21.37 4.40 -20.99
CA LYS A 66 20.62 5.29 -20.08
C LYS A 66 19.20 5.55 -20.55
N GLU A 67 18.98 5.70 -21.85
CA GLU A 67 17.64 5.84 -22.44
C GLU A 67 16.80 4.57 -22.22
N ILE A 68 17.38 3.38 -22.40
CA ILE A 68 16.70 2.10 -22.11
C ILE A 68 16.34 2.00 -20.61
N ARG A 69 17.28 2.31 -19.70
CA ARG A 69 17.01 2.33 -18.25
C ARG A 69 15.93 3.34 -17.89
N ALA A 70 15.94 4.52 -18.50
CA ALA A 70 14.92 5.55 -18.31
C ALA A 70 13.52 5.04 -18.70
N VAL A 71 13.40 4.31 -19.82
CA VAL A 71 12.13 3.70 -20.23
C VAL A 71 11.62 2.69 -19.19
N PHE A 72 12.47 1.76 -18.72
CA PHE A 72 12.06 0.80 -17.69
C PHE A 72 11.74 1.46 -16.35
N MET A 73 12.52 2.46 -15.95
CA MET A 73 12.29 3.21 -14.73
C MET A 73 10.93 3.95 -14.77
N ARG A 74 10.57 4.53 -15.93
CA ARG A 74 9.25 5.11 -16.18
C ARG A 74 8.14 4.05 -16.16
N ALA A 75 8.38 2.88 -16.76
CA ALA A 75 7.43 1.78 -16.73
C ALA A 75 7.13 1.31 -15.29
N PHE A 76 8.14 1.22 -14.43
CA PHE A 76 7.94 0.95 -13.00
C PHE A 76 7.21 2.09 -12.29
N ALA A 77 7.51 3.35 -12.60
CA ALA A 77 6.80 4.50 -12.00
C ALA A 77 5.29 4.47 -12.34
N GLN A 78 4.95 4.10 -13.57
CA GLN A 78 3.56 3.89 -13.99
C GLN A 78 2.93 2.64 -13.37
N LEU A 79 3.67 1.53 -13.31
CA LEU A 79 3.20 0.28 -12.69
C LEU A 79 2.93 0.47 -11.20
N LEU A 80 3.73 1.27 -10.50
CA LEU A 80 3.61 1.51 -9.05
C LEU A 80 2.91 2.83 -8.72
N GLN A 81 2.32 3.51 -9.69
CA GLN A 81 1.60 4.76 -9.46
C GLN A 81 0.55 4.60 -8.36
N GLY A 82 0.61 5.47 -7.35
CA GLY A 82 -0.25 5.43 -6.16
C GLY A 82 0.21 4.50 -5.03
N TYR A 83 1.36 3.80 -5.14
CA TYR A 83 1.77 2.82 -4.11
C TYR A 83 1.91 3.44 -2.71
N ARG A 84 2.38 4.70 -2.62
CA ARG A 84 2.53 5.40 -1.34
C ARG A 84 1.20 5.64 -0.63
N SER A 85 0.10 5.81 -1.36
CA SER A 85 -1.25 5.92 -0.80
C SER A 85 -1.74 4.62 -0.17
N CYS A 86 -1.11 3.49 -0.52
CA CYS A 86 -1.42 2.16 -0.01
C CYS A 86 -0.40 1.67 1.02
N LEU A 87 0.52 2.53 1.47
CA LEU A 87 1.39 2.21 2.60
C LEU A 87 0.62 2.39 3.90
N THR A 88 0.71 1.41 4.79
CA THR A 88 0.07 1.42 6.11
C THR A 88 1.13 1.47 7.20
N LEU A 89 1.08 2.53 8.01
CA LEU A 89 1.97 2.74 9.14
C LEU A 89 1.43 2.00 10.37
N ILE A 90 2.22 1.05 10.88
CA ILE A 90 1.89 0.30 12.09
C ILE A 90 2.53 0.95 13.33
N ARG A 91 3.72 1.53 13.17
CA ARG A 91 4.53 2.10 14.25
C ARG A 91 5.54 3.10 13.71
N ILE A 92 5.89 4.15 14.45
CA ILE A 92 6.94 5.11 14.06
C ILE A 92 8.23 4.82 14.85
N HIS A 93 8.15 4.57 16.15
CA HIS A 93 9.30 4.45 17.05
C HIS A 93 9.41 3.06 17.71
N PRO A 94 10.62 2.61 18.08
CA PRO A 94 11.93 3.24 17.82
C PRO A 94 12.38 3.12 16.35
N LYS A 95 11.72 2.26 15.56
CA LYS A 95 11.95 2.10 14.12
C LYS A 95 10.58 2.00 13.41
N PRO A 96 10.40 2.71 12.28
CA PRO A 96 9.13 2.70 11.57
C PRO A 96 8.85 1.29 11.03
N VAL A 97 7.60 0.86 11.19
CA VAL A 97 7.08 -0.38 10.61
C VAL A 97 5.96 0.00 9.66
N ILE A 98 6.19 -0.22 8.38
CA ILE A 98 5.28 0.15 7.29
C ILE A 98 5.05 -1.09 6.44
N THR A 99 3.78 -1.36 6.14
CA THR A 99 3.36 -2.47 5.26
C THR A 99 2.63 -1.91 4.05
N PHE A 100 2.29 -2.78 3.09
CA PHE A 100 1.59 -2.40 1.88
C PHE A 100 0.21 -3.05 1.81
N HIS A 101 -0.83 -2.25 1.62
CA HIS A 101 -2.20 -2.71 1.47
C HIS A 101 -2.47 -3.15 0.03
N LYS A 102 -2.10 -4.41 -0.28
CA LYS A 102 -2.24 -5.00 -1.62
C LYS A 102 -3.65 -4.91 -2.20
N ALA A 103 -4.67 -5.31 -1.43
CA ALA A 103 -6.05 -5.34 -1.91
C ALA A 103 -6.57 -3.95 -2.33
N ALA A 104 -6.32 -2.91 -1.52
CA ALA A 104 -6.68 -1.53 -1.85
C ALA A 104 -5.97 -1.03 -3.11
N PHE A 105 -4.68 -1.36 -3.28
CA PHE A 105 -3.93 -0.97 -4.48
C PHE A 105 -4.50 -1.62 -5.75
N LEU A 106 -4.74 -2.94 -5.72
CA LEU A 106 -5.30 -3.67 -6.85
C LEU A 106 -6.74 -3.22 -7.15
N GLY A 107 -7.55 -3.00 -6.11
CA GLY A 107 -8.93 -2.56 -6.22
C GLY A 107 -9.10 -1.18 -6.83
N GLU A 108 -8.33 -0.20 -6.36
CA GLU A 108 -8.39 1.16 -6.89
C GLU A 108 -7.86 1.25 -8.31
N ARG A 109 -6.95 0.37 -8.71
CA ARG A 109 -6.41 0.33 -10.08
C ARG A 109 -7.14 -0.61 -11.03
N ASN A 110 -8.14 -1.35 -10.55
CA ASN A 110 -8.82 -2.41 -11.30
C ASN A 110 -7.84 -3.47 -11.84
N LEU A 111 -6.87 -3.87 -11.02
CA LEU A 111 -5.82 -4.85 -11.35
C LEU A 111 -5.99 -6.20 -10.63
N ILE A 112 -7.14 -6.43 -9.99
CA ILE A 112 -7.41 -7.65 -9.19
C ILE A 112 -7.22 -8.91 -10.04
N ASP A 113 -7.73 -8.92 -11.27
CA ASP A 113 -7.63 -10.04 -12.20
C ASP A 113 -6.31 -10.06 -12.99
N CYS A 114 -5.39 -9.12 -12.73
CA CYS A 114 -4.10 -9.05 -13.41
C CYS A 114 -3.08 -9.95 -12.71
N ASP A 115 -2.81 -11.12 -13.30
CA ASP A 115 -1.84 -12.10 -12.79
C ASP A 115 -0.44 -11.48 -12.64
N PHE A 116 0.03 -10.71 -13.65
CA PHE A 116 1.32 -10.02 -13.57
C PHE A 116 1.43 -9.11 -12.34
N SER A 117 0.44 -8.22 -12.14
CA SER A 117 0.45 -7.27 -11.03
C SER A 117 0.39 -7.99 -9.69
N THR A 118 -0.46 -9.01 -9.59
CA THR A 118 -0.58 -9.82 -8.38
C THR A 118 0.74 -10.50 -8.02
N ARG A 119 1.39 -11.15 -8.99
CA ARG A 119 2.71 -11.81 -8.78
C ARG A 119 3.82 -10.82 -8.44
N VAL A 120 3.85 -9.64 -9.08
CA VAL A 120 4.83 -8.59 -8.73
C VAL A 120 4.65 -8.14 -7.28
N LEU A 121 3.42 -7.94 -6.82
CA LEU A 121 3.17 -7.49 -5.45
C LEU A 121 3.43 -8.59 -4.40
N ASP A 122 3.34 -9.86 -4.78
CA ASP A 122 3.66 -11.00 -3.91
C ASP A 122 5.16 -11.35 -3.88
N CYS A 123 5.96 -10.80 -4.79
CA CYS A 123 7.36 -11.17 -4.89
C CYS A 123 8.21 -10.53 -3.78
N MET A 124 9.33 -11.19 -3.46
CA MET A 124 10.28 -10.70 -2.47
C MET A 124 10.90 -9.35 -2.85
N PHE A 125 11.09 -9.08 -4.15
CA PHE A 125 11.64 -7.80 -4.62
C PHE A 125 10.72 -6.63 -4.28
N PHE A 126 9.40 -6.79 -4.42
CA PHE A 126 8.45 -5.76 -4.04
C PHE A 126 8.40 -5.55 -2.52
N THR A 127 8.52 -6.64 -1.75
CA THR A 127 8.65 -6.55 -0.28
C THR A 127 9.90 -5.75 0.12
N SER A 128 11.05 -6.02 -0.50
CA SER A 128 12.28 -5.24 -0.30
C SER A 128 12.10 -3.78 -0.74
N PHE A 129 11.45 -3.53 -1.87
CA PHE A 129 11.13 -2.19 -2.33
C PHE A 129 10.31 -1.41 -1.30
N VAL A 130 9.26 -2.00 -0.72
CA VAL A 130 8.45 -1.36 0.34
C VAL A 130 9.28 -1.10 1.59
N SER A 131 10.13 -2.05 2.01
CA SER A 131 11.01 -1.88 3.18
C SER A 131 12.02 -0.74 2.99
N GLU A 132 12.59 -0.59 1.81
CA GLU A 132 13.61 0.43 1.51
C GLU A 132 12.99 1.81 1.20
N ARG A 133 11.92 1.83 0.41
CA ARG A 133 11.31 3.06 -0.14
C ARG A 133 10.13 3.56 0.68
N GLY A 134 9.51 2.70 1.49
CA GLY A 134 8.36 3.00 2.34
C GLY A 134 8.59 4.12 3.36
N PRO A 135 9.71 4.13 4.12
CA PRO A 135 9.98 5.17 5.12
C PRO A 135 9.82 6.59 4.55
N PRO A 136 9.03 7.46 5.19
CA PRO A 136 8.67 8.75 4.62
C PRO A 136 9.68 9.87 4.92
N TRP A 137 10.66 9.63 5.79
CA TRP A 137 11.80 10.52 6.02
C TRP A 137 13.11 9.78 5.72
N ARG A 138 13.69 10.05 4.55
CA ARG A 138 14.94 9.44 4.06
C ARG A 138 15.56 10.27 2.94
N PRO A 139 16.81 10.00 2.55
CA PRO A 139 17.39 10.58 1.34
C PRO A 139 16.55 10.18 0.11
N CYS A 140 16.23 11.13 -0.75
CA CYS A 140 15.44 10.93 -1.97
C CYS A 140 16.31 10.98 -3.22
N ASP A 141 16.26 9.97 -4.08
CA ASP A 141 17.07 9.90 -5.31
C ASP A 141 16.24 10.20 -6.58
N VAL A 142 16.84 9.95 -7.75
CA VAL A 142 16.22 10.17 -9.07
C VAL A 142 14.89 9.40 -9.23
N TRP A 143 14.71 8.26 -8.55
CA TRP A 143 13.45 7.53 -8.56
C TRP A 143 12.34 8.29 -7.85
N ASP A 144 12.64 8.88 -6.70
CA ASP A 144 11.64 9.61 -5.93
C ASP A 144 11.19 10.87 -6.66
N GLU A 145 12.11 11.53 -7.36
CA GLU A 145 11.83 12.71 -8.19
C GLU A 145 11.03 12.36 -9.46
N LEU A 146 11.39 11.26 -10.15
CA LEU A 146 10.60 10.76 -11.27
C LEU A 146 9.18 10.40 -10.80
N TYR A 147 9.06 9.60 -9.75
CA TYR A 147 7.78 9.10 -9.27
C TYR A 147 6.86 10.24 -8.81
N SER A 148 7.39 11.25 -8.11
CA SER A 148 6.59 12.38 -7.65
C SER A 148 6.00 13.19 -8.79
N ASN A 149 6.76 13.35 -9.88
CA ASN A 149 6.41 14.19 -11.01
C ASN A 149 5.74 13.41 -12.15
N PHE A 150 5.73 12.08 -12.10
CA PHE A 150 5.29 11.21 -13.19
C PHE A 150 3.88 11.55 -13.69
N GLY A 151 2.95 11.83 -12.77
CA GLY A 151 1.58 12.18 -13.14
C GLY A 151 1.45 13.49 -13.94
N GLU A 152 2.36 14.45 -13.73
CA GLU A 152 2.41 15.69 -14.50
C GLU A 152 3.10 15.49 -15.85
N LEU A 153 4.23 14.76 -15.85
CA LEU A 153 4.93 14.38 -17.09
C LEU A 153 4.00 13.62 -18.04
N PHE A 154 3.27 12.63 -17.53
CA PHE A 154 2.34 11.84 -18.31
C PHE A 154 1.21 12.69 -18.91
N LYS A 155 0.69 13.69 -18.17
CA LYS A 155 -0.33 14.61 -18.70
C LYS A 155 0.22 15.46 -19.84
N LEU A 156 1.46 15.94 -19.74
CA LEU A 156 2.11 16.72 -20.81
C LEU A 156 2.37 15.84 -22.04
N GLU A 157 2.77 14.60 -21.85
CA GLU A 157 3.03 13.63 -22.93
C GLU A 157 1.75 13.24 -23.68
N VAL A 158 0.62 13.13 -22.98
CA VAL A 158 -0.70 12.92 -23.61
C VAL A 158 -1.13 14.14 -24.44
N GLN A 159 -0.72 15.36 -24.06
CA GLN A 159 -1.02 16.58 -24.81
C GLN A 159 -0.06 16.78 -26.00
N ASP A 160 1.21 16.42 -25.84
CA ASP A 160 2.23 16.48 -26.88
C ASP A 160 3.14 15.25 -26.82
N SER A 161 2.95 14.32 -27.75
CA SER A 161 3.70 13.06 -27.82
C SER A 161 5.21 13.26 -28.04
N ARG A 162 5.65 14.42 -28.52
CA ARG A 162 7.08 14.74 -28.67
C ARG A 162 7.79 14.89 -27.33
N MET A 163 7.05 15.22 -26.26
CA MET A 163 7.59 15.37 -24.92
C MET A 163 8.09 14.04 -24.34
N LEU A 164 7.53 12.91 -24.79
CA LEU A 164 7.92 11.58 -24.30
C LEU A 164 9.41 11.33 -24.51
N LEU A 165 9.90 11.53 -25.74
CA LEU A 165 11.31 11.35 -26.07
C LEU A 165 12.20 12.32 -25.29
N MET A 166 11.77 13.57 -25.14
CA MET A 166 12.49 14.59 -24.38
C MET A 166 12.65 14.18 -22.91
N HIS A 167 11.57 13.78 -22.24
CA HIS A 167 11.62 13.34 -20.84
C HIS A 167 12.44 12.05 -20.65
N ILE A 168 12.43 11.13 -21.63
CA ILE A 168 13.32 9.95 -21.61
C ILE A 168 14.78 10.39 -21.65
N GLN A 169 15.13 11.33 -22.53
CA GLN A 169 16.50 11.85 -22.68
C GLN A 169 16.97 12.64 -21.45
N GLU A 170 16.10 13.45 -20.86
CA GLU A 170 16.39 14.18 -19.63
C GLU A 170 16.67 13.24 -18.47
N LEU A 171 15.82 12.21 -18.29
CA LEU A 171 16.04 11.18 -17.28
C LEU A 171 17.33 10.39 -17.55
N ALA A 172 17.60 10.04 -18.81
CA ALA A 172 18.84 9.37 -19.22
C ALA A 172 20.07 10.21 -18.87
N GLN A 173 20.02 11.53 -19.09
CA GLN A 173 21.10 12.45 -18.73
C GLN A 173 21.32 12.54 -17.22
N GLN A 174 20.24 12.52 -16.43
CA GLN A 174 20.34 12.46 -14.96
C GLN A 174 20.99 11.14 -14.50
N LEU A 175 20.58 10.01 -15.07
CA LEU A 175 21.17 8.70 -14.78
C LEU A 175 22.65 8.65 -15.15
N TYR A 176 23.02 9.20 -16.33
CA TYR A 176 24.40 9.32 -16.76
C TYR A 176 25.25 10.12 -15.77
N THR A 177 24.75 11.28 -15.35
CA THR A 177 25.45 12.19 -14.42
C THR A 177 25.58 11.57 -13.03
N ASN A 178 24.57 10.84 -12.57
CA ASN A 178 24.59 10.15 -11.28
C ASN A 178 25.66 9.05 -11.23
N GLU A 179 25.84 8.31 -12.33
CA GLU A 179 26.90 7.29 -12.44
C GLU A 179 28.30 7.89 -12.70
N ASN A 180 28.36 9.12 -13.22
CA ASN A 180 29.60 9.82 -13.56
C ASN A 180 29.68 11.20 -12.86
N PRO A 181 29.73 11.25 -11.50
CA PRO A 181 29.63 12.49 -10.74
C PRO A 181 30.84 13.42 -10.92
N ASN A 182 31.95 12.91 -11.45
CA ASN A 182 33.13 13.70 -11.77
C ASN A 182 33.51 13.52 -13.25
N PRO A 183 33.27 14.52 -14.12
CA PRO A 183 33.62 14.43 -15.54
C PRO A 183 35.13 14.51 -15.78
N GLN A 184 35.94 14.83 -14.77
CA GLN A 184 37.39 14.70 -14.87
C GLN A 184 37.78 13.24 -14.71
N SER A 185 38.21 12.61 -15.80
CA SER A 185 38.88 11.32 -15.74
C SER A 185 40.06 11.42 -14.77
N TYR A 186 40.03 10.63 -13.70
CA TYR A 186 41.21 10.45 -12.87
C TYR A 186 42.24 9.74 -13.75
N ALA A 187 43.14 10.51 -14.36
CA ALA A 187 44.26 9.97 -15.10
C ALA A 187 45.19 9.31 -14.09
N GLN A 188 45.03 8.00 -13.91
CA GLN A 188 45.90 7.19 -13.08
C GLN A 188 47.31 7.32 -13.67
N LYS A 189 48.18 8.13 -13.05
CA LYS A 189 49.60 8.29 -13.42
C LYS A 189 50.42 7.05 -13.01
N ILE A 190 49.85 5.87 -13.10
CA ILE A 190 50.57 4.62 -12.91
C ILE A 190 51.04 4.20 -14.29
N LEU A 191 52.35 4.07 -14.45
CA LEU A 191 52.94 3.53 -15.66
C LEU A 191 52.38 2.12 -15.90
N VAL A 192 51.65 1.95 -17.00
CA VAL A 192 51.21 0.63 -17.45
C VAL A 192 52.46 -0.15 -17.86
N PRO A 193 52.60 -1.44 -17.48
CA PRO A 193 53.72 -2.25 -17.93
C PRO A 193 53.80 -2.27 -19.47
N PRO A 194 55.00 -2.21 -20.06
CA PRO A 194 55.17 -2.34 -21.51
C PRO A 194 54.59 -3.66 -22.03
N GLU A 195 54.10 -3.64 -23.26
CA GLU A 195 53.63 -4.84 -23.96
C GLU A 195 54.72 -5.92 -23.94
N GLY A 196 54.37 -7.16 -23.54
CA GLY A 196 55.33 -8.26 -23.34
C GLY A 196 56.05 -8.32 -21.98
N ALA A 197 55.76 -7.43 -21.03
CA ALA A 197 56.32 -7.50 -19.67
C ALA A 197 56.01 -8.82 -18.95
N PHE A 198 54.89 -9.48 -19.28
CA PHE A 198 54.47 -10.77 -18.74
C PHE A 198 55.31 -11.96 -19.23
N ALA A 199 56.12 -11.79 -20.30
CA ALA A 199 56.97 -12.84 -20.86
C ALA A 199 58.42 -12.80 -20.34
N ARG A 200 58.75 -11.88 -19.43
CA ARG A 200 60.12 -11.75 -18.88
C ARG A 200 60.43 -12.87 -17.89
N ILE A 201 61.41 -13.70 -18.24
CA ILE A 201 61.85 -14.87 -17.44
C ILE A 201 62.39 -14.46 -16.05
N HIS A 202 62.99 -13.27 -15.95
CA HIS A 202 63.47 -12.70 -14.68
C HIS A 202 62.55 -11.57 -14.22
N GLN A 203 61.37 -11.92 -13.70
CA GLN A 203 60.51 -10.96 -13.01
C GLN A 203 60.89 -10.95 -11.51
N PRO A 204 61.42 -9.84 -10.96
CA PRO A 204 61.71 -9.78 -9.54
C PRO A 204 60.43 -9.97 -8.74
N SER A 205 60.49 -10.74 -7.66
CA SER A 205 59.37 -10.91 -6.73
C SER A 205 58.87 -9.54 -6.27
N PHE A 206 57.57 -9.30 -6.40
CA PHE A 206 56.96 -8.06 -5.97
C PHE A 206 57.28 -7.82 -4.49
N ARG A 207 57.84 -6.66 -4.15
CA ARG A 207 58.22 -6.37 -2.76
C ARG A 207 56.98 -6.44 -1.88
N VAL A 208 57.11 -7.07 -0.72
CA VAL A 208 56.05 -7.06 0.30
C VAL A 208 55.81 -5.60 0.69
N ILE A 209 54.60 -5.12 0.42
CA ILE A 209 54.19 -3.77 0.79
C ILE A 209 54.08 -3.72 2.31
N ASN A 210 54.77 -2.77 2.95
CA ASN A 210 54.68 -2.59 4.39
C ASN A 210 53.32 -1.94 4.74
N PRO A 211 52.40 -2.64 5.43
CA PRO A 211 51.07 -2.14 5.72
C PRO A 211 51.09 -0.88 6.59
N GLY A 212 52.07 -0.77 7.50
CA GLY A 212 52.24 0.41 8.35
C GLY A 212 52.67 1.66 7.55
N GLN A 213 53.55 1.50 6.57
CA GLN A 213 53.95 2.62 5.70
C GLN A 213 52.80 3.06 4.79
N VAL A 214 52.02 2.12 4.24
CA VAL A 214 50.81 2.46 3.48
C VAL A 214 49.83 3.24 4.33
N GLN A 215 49.56 2.79 5.55
CA GLN A 215 48.65 3.48 6.46
C GLN A 215 49.17 4.88 6.84
N ALA A 216 50.49 5.03 7.02
CA ALA A 216 51.11 6.33 7.28
C ALA A 216 50.98 7.28 6.09
N ILE A 217 51.22 6.81 4.85
CA ILE A 217 51.06 7.59 3.63
C ILE A 217 49.58 7.99 3.42
N ILE A 218 48.64 7.07 3.70
CA ILE A 218 47.20 7.37 3.66
C ILE A 218 46.86 8.45 4.70
N ALA A 219 47.32 8.30 5.94
CA ALA A 219 47.07 9.26 7.01
C ALA A 219 47.67 10.64 6.69
N GLU A 220 48.89 10.68 6.15
CA GLU A 220 49.57 11.89 5.70
C GLU A 220 48.82 12.56 4.53
N GLY A 221 48.39 11.79 3.53
CA GLY A 221 47.59 12.31 2.41
C GLY A 221 46.23 12.84 2.83
N LEU A 222 45.55 12.16 3.76
CA LEU A 222 44.30 12.62 4.37
C LEU A 222 44.47 13.93 5.15
N ALA A 223 45.62 14.10 5.83
CA ALA A 223 45.96 15.31 6.57
C ALA A 223 46.37 16.48 5.67
N LYS A 224 47.26 16.25 4.69
CA LYS A 224 47.80 17.30 3.80
C LYS A 224 46.77 17.88 2.83
N ASN A 225 45.85 17.07 2.32
CA ASN A 225 44.89 17.54 1.31
C ASN A 225 43.59 18.11 1.88
N ASN A 226 43.47 18.31 3.20
CA ASN A 226 42.18 18.58 3.86
C ASN A 226 41.09 17.64 3.35
N LEU A 227 41.47 16.38 3.03
CA LEU A 227 40.60 15.47 2.30
C LEU A 227 39.42 15.07 3.18
N LYS A 228 39.56 15.09 4.51
CA LYS A 228 38.43 14.98 5.45
C LYS A 228 37.37 16.08 5.26
N SER A 229 37.79 17.32 4.99
CA SER A 229 36.88 18.45 4.72
C SER A 229 36.26 18.34 3.31
N ARG A 230 37.01 17.90 2.29
CA ARG A 230 36.51 17.69 0.92
C ARG A 230 35.65 16.42 0.77
N LEU A 231 35.96 15.34 1.46
CA LEU A 231 35.12 14.14 1.57
C LEU A 231 33.87 14.42 2.42
N ALA A 232 33.96 15.28 3.43
CA ALA A 232 32.77 15.80 4.12
C ALA A 232 31.91 16.71 3.22
N SER A 233 32.46 17.24 2.12
CA SER A 233 31.71 17.97 1.08
C SER A 233 31.02 17.05 0.06
N LEU A 234 31.42 15.78 -0.04
CA LEU A 234 30.56 14.71 -0.55
C LEU A 234 29.52 14.39 0.52
N ARG A 235 28.65 15.36 0.84
CA ARG A 235 27.63 15.17 1.86
C ARG A 235 26.75 13.99 1.44
N PRO A 236 26.59 12.95 2.29
CA PRO A 236 25.51 12.02 2.12
C PRO A 236 24.23 12.82 1.96
N MET A 237 23.45 12.48 0.94
CA MET A 237 22.23 13.18 0.61
C MET A 237 21.35 13.24 1.88
N GLN A 238 21.00 14.45 2.31
CA GLN A 238 20.34 14.64 3.59
C GLN A 238 18.92 14.06 3.53
N PRO A 239 18.44 13.45 4.63
CA PRO A 239 17.08 12.97 4.66
C PRO A 239 16.10 14.14 4.53
N ARG A 240 15.05 13.93 3.73
CA ARG A 240 13.94 14.87 3.56
C ARG A 240 12.63 14.10 3.58
N ILE A 241 11.51 14.83 3.65
CA ILE A 241 10.19 14.22 3.47
C ILE A 241 10.10 13.70 2.03
N VAL A 242 9.81 12.42 1.87
CA VAL A 242 9.61 11.78 0.57
C VAL A 242 8.27 12.25 0.01
N PRO A 243 8.23 12.87 -1.19
CA PRO A 243 6.98 13.29 -1.80
C PRO A 243 6.02 12.11 -2.01
N THR A 244 4.74 12.31 -1.73
CA THR A 244 3.70 11.26 -1.85
C THR A 244 3.39 10.89 -3.30
N GLY A 245 3.61 11.82 -4.25
CA GLY A 245 3.20 11.69 -5.64
C GLY A 245 1.68 11.77 -5.82
N GLN A 246 1.17 11.33 -6.96
CA GLN A 246 -0.27 11.33 -7.25
C GLN A 246 -1.01 10.31 -6.37
N HIS A 247 -2.08 10.75 -5.69
CA HIS A 247 -2.90 9.87 -4.87
C HIS A 247 -3.65 8.84 -5.71
N ILE A 248 -3.72 7.60 -5.23
CA ILE A 248 -4.30 6.48 -5.99
C ILE A 248 -5.76 6.72 -6.41
N SER A 249 -6.56 7.37 -5.56
CA SER A 249 -7.97 7.69 -5.87
C SER A 249 -8.12 8.65 -7.06
N ASN A 250 -7.14 9.52 -7.30
CA ASN A 250 -7.18 10.51 -8.39
C ASN A 250 -6.84 9.89 -9.75
N LEU A 251 -6.47 8.61 -9.81
CA LEU A 251 -6.20 7.90 -11.06
C LEU A 251 -7.49 7.56 -11.83
N ASN A 252 -8.61 7.39 -11.11
CA ASN A 252 -9.89 6.96 -11.69
C ASN A 252 -10.86 8.10 -12.03
N ASP A 253 -10.54 9.37 -11.74
CA ASP A 253 -11.43 10.52 -11.94
C ASP A 253 -11.85 10.76 -13.41
N HIS A 254 -11.23 10.08 -14.38
CA HIS A 254 -11.55 10.18 -15.80
C HIS A 254 -12.79 9.38 -16.23
N LYS A 255 -13.47 8.66 -15.32
CA LYS A 255 -14.74 7.96 -15.63
C LYS A 255 -15.94 8.74 -15.09
N ASN A 256 -16.38 9.75 -15.87
CA ASN A 256 -17.62 10.49 -15.68
C ASN A 256 -18.86 9.56 -15.60
N ILE A 257 -19.33 9.23 -14.40
CA ILE A 257 -20.64 8.58 -14.14
C ILE A 257 -21.29 9.26 -12.92
N VAL A 258 -21.81 10.48 -13.08
CA VAL A 258 -22.26 11.30 -11.93
C VAL A 258 -23.79 11.45 -11.83
N SER A 259 -24.55 11.34 -12.92
CA SER A 259 -26.00 11.63 -12.85
C SER A 259 -26.86 10.46 -12.31
N ASN A 260 -26.63 9.24 -12.78
CA ASN A 260 -27.44 8.07 -12.38
C ASN A 260 -27.07 7.50 -11.00
N SER A 261 -25.86 7.78 -10.50
CA SER A 261 -25.38 7.33 -9.18
C SER A 261 -26.03 8.12 -8.05
N ALA A 262 -26.18 9.45 -8.18
CA ALA A 262 -26.74 10.32 -7.15
C ALA A 262 -28.17 9.92 -6.73
N ARG A 263 -29.08 9.68 -7.70
CA ARG A 263 -30.45 9.24 -7.39
C ARG A 263 -30.49 7.89 -6.68
N ARG A 264 -29.62 6.96 -7.06
CA ARG A 264 -29.53 5.63 -6.43
C ARG A 264 -29.05 5.74 -4.99
N LEU A 265 -28.05 6.60 -4.73
CA LEU A 265 -27.56 6.89 -3.39
C LEU A 265 -28.65 7.54 -2.53
N GLU A 266 -29.44 8.44 -3.09
CA GLU A 266 -30.55 9.08 -2.35
C GLU A 266 -31.65 8.07 -1.98
N VAL A 267 -32.02 7.16 -2.90
CA VAL A 267 -32.97 6.08 -2.59
C VAL A 267 -32.43 5.17 -1.48
N LEU A 268 -31.13 4.89 -1.48
CA LEU A 268 -30.46 4.13 -0.43
C LEU A 268 -30.55 4.83 0.93
N ARG A 269 -30.20 6.12 1.01
CA ARG A 269 -30.30 6.92 2.25
C ARG A 269 -31.72 6.92 2.80
N ASN A 270 -32.70 7.23 1.94
CA ASN A 270 -34.11 7.27 2.35
C ASN A 270 -34.61 5.92 2.86
N CYS A 271 -34.22 4.81 2.22
CA CYS A 271 -34.57 3.47 2.69
C CYS A 271 -34.00 3.19 4.09
N ILE A 272 -32.73 3.54 4.34
CA ILE A 272 -32.07 3.36 5.64
C ILE A 272 -32.77 4.22 6.71
N ASN A 273 -33.04 5.49 6.41
CA ASN A 273 -33.80 6.36 7.31
C ASN A 273 -35.18 5.78 7.64
N CYS A 274 -35.93 5.27 6.65
CA CYS A 274 -37.21 4.60 6.91
C CYS A 274 -37.07 3.37 7.82
N ILE A 275 -35.97 2.60 7.73
CA ILE A 275 -35.72 1.48 8.63
C ILE A 275 -35.57 1.99 10.07
N PHE A 276 -34.69 2.97 10.30
CA PHE A 276 -34.39 3.48 11.64
C PHE A 276 -35.52 4.34 12.25
N GLU A 277 -36.35 4.98 11.44
CA GLU A 277 -37.59 5.68 11.87
C GLU A 277 -38.78 4.72 12.11
N ASN A 278 -38.56 3.40 12.02
CA ASN A 278 -39.57 2.35 12.13
C ASN A 278 -40.72 2.43 11.10
N LYS A 279 -40.47 3.05 9.94
CA LYS A 279 -41.38 3.08 8.78
C LYS A 279 -41.15 1.87 7.88
N ILE A 280 -41.31 0.66 8.44
CA ILE A 280 -40.91 -0.60 7.78
C ILE A 280 -41.62 -0.83 6.45
N SER A 281 -42.91 -0.48 6.35
CA SER A 281 -43.68 -0.63 5.11
C SER A 281 -43.11 0.18 3.96
N ASP A 282 -42.63 1.40 4.23
CA ASP A 282 -42.04 2.28 3.22
C ASP A 282 -40.62 1.83 2.84
N ALA A 283 -39.83 1.39 3.83
CA ALA A 283 -38.54 0.77 3.58
C ALA A 283 -38.68 -0.45 2.65
N ARG A 284 -39.67 -1.32 2.90
CA ARG A 284 -39.90 -2.53 2.06
C ARG A 284 -40.25 -2.22 0.61
N LYS A 285 -40.87 -1.06 0.31
CA LYS A 285 -41.18 -0.64 -1.07
C LYS A 285 -39.90 -0.34 -1.87
N THR A 286 -38.92 0.32 -1.23
CA THR A 286 -37.67 0.72 -1.88
C THR A 286 -36.55 -0.33 -1.75
N PHE A 287 -36.68 -1.28 -0.82
CA PHE A 287 -35.68 -2.30 -0.51
C PHE A 287 -35.13 -3.07 -1.73
N PRO A 288 -35.97 -3.58 -2.67
CA PRO A 288 -35.45 -4.30 -3.84
C PRO A 288 -34.61 -3.40 -4.77
N ALA A 289 -34.93 -2.10 -4.84
CA ALA A 289 -34.14 -1.14 -5.60
C ALA A 289 -32.79 -0.87 -4.93
N VAL A 290 -32.76 -0.82 -3.59
CA VAL A 290 -31.52 -0.69 -2.82
C VAL A 290 -30.62 -1.91 -2.98
N LEU A 291 -31.16 -3.13 -2.84
CA LEU A 291 -30.39 -4.36 -3.07
C LEU A 291 -29.75 -4.38 -4.48
N ARG A 292 -30.47 -3.93 -5.51
CA ARG A 292 -29.89 -3.79 -6.86
C ARG A 292 -28.82 -2.70 -6.94
N ALA A 293 -28.96 -1.60 -6.20
CA ALA A 293 -27.98 -0.52 -6.18
C ALA A 293 -26.67 -0.96 -5.50
N LEU A 294 -26.73 -1.86 -4.51
CA LEU A 294 -25.58 -2.39 -3.78
C LEU A 294 -24.59 -3.20 -4.64
N LYS A 295 -24.92 -3.53 -5.89
CA LYS A 295 -23.92 -4.05 -6.85
C LYS A 295 -22.79 -3.05 -7.15
N SER A 296 -23.00 -1.76 -6.89
CA SER A 296 -21.98 -0.72 -7.07
C SER A 296 -21.15 -0.55 -5.81
N LYS A 297 -19.82 -0.53 -5.93
CA LYS A 297 -18.89 -0.24 -4.82
C LYS A 297 -19.23 1.06 -4.07
N GLN A 298 -19.63 2.11 -4.79
CA GLN A 298 -19.99 3.39 -4.18
C GLN A 298 -21.24 3.28 -3.30
N ALA A 299 -22.22 2.46 -3.70
CA ALA A 299 -23.43 2.24 -2.92
C ALA A 299 -23.17 1.39 -1.67
N ARG A 300 -22.25 0.42 -1.75
CA ARG A 300 -21.82 -0.39 -0.59
C ARG A 300 -21.09 0.45 0.45
N LEU A 301 -20.17 1.30 0.03
CA LEU A 301 -19.50 2.24 0.94
C LEU A 301 -20.47 3.28 1.51
N ALA A 302 -21.40 3.79 0.71
CA ALA A 302 -22.46 4.67 1.21
C ALA A 302 -23.33 3.97 2.26
N LEU A 303 -23.73 2.71 2.03
CA LEU A 303 -24.46 1.92 3.03
C LEU A 303 -23.70 1.86 4.36
N CYS A 304 -22.39 1.56 4.33
CA CYS A 304 -21.58 1.50 5.55
C CYS A 304 -21.58 2.84 6.29
N ASN A 305 -21.42 3.95 5.55
CA ASN A 305 -21.44 5.29 6.12
C ASN A 305 -22.80 5.65 6.73
N GLU A 306 -23.90 5.37 6.04
CA GLU A 306 -25.24 5.65 6.56
C GLU A 306 -25.55 4.78 7.80
N LEU A 307 -25.25 3.48 7.75
CA LEU A 307 -25.43 2.60 8.92
C LEU A 307 -24.60 3.09 10.13
N SER A 308 -23.37 3.55 9.91
CA SER A 308 -22.51 4.04 11.00
C SER A 308 -23.10 5.24 11.74
N GLN A 309 -23.88 6.09 11.06
CA GLN A 309 -24.51 7.26 11.68
C GLN A 309 -25.63 6.88 12.67
N HIS A 310 -26.18 5.67 12.56
CA HIS A 310 -27.23 5.17 13.45
C HIS A 310 -26.70 4.39 14.66
N VAL A 311 -25.38 4.33 14.85
CA VAL A 311 -24.76 3.74 16.05
C VAL A 311 -24.42 4.85 17.04
N ILE A 312 -25.20 4.95 18.12
CA ILE A 312 -24.95 5.90 19.21
C ILE A 312 -24.24 5.16 20.35
N GLY A 313 -22.99 5.54 20.65
CA GLY A 313 -22.15 4.85 21.64
C GLY A 313 -21.64 3.50 21.13
N ASN A 314 -21.68 2.47 21.97
CA ASN A 314 -21.07 1.17 21.66
C ASN A 314 -22.02 0.14 21.02
N LYS A 315 -23.34 0.34 21.13
CA LYS A 315 -24.35 -0.62 20.66
C LYS A 315 -25.60 0.09 20.18
N ALA A 316 -26.21 -0.43 19.12
CA ALA A 316 -27.51 -0.02 18.62
C ALA A 316 -28.48 -1.20 18.73
N MET A 317 -29.44 -1.10 19.67
CA MET A 317 -30.47 -2.13 19.88
C MET A 317 -31.67 -1.85 18.96
N LEU A 318 -31.92 -2.77 18.03
CA LEU A 318 -32.93 -2.66 16.99
C LEU A 318 -34.16 -3.54 17.30
N GLU A 319 -35.32 -3.13 16.77
CA GLU A 319 -36.50 -3.99 16.73
C GLU A 319 -36.30 -5.15 15.75
N HIS A 320 -37.10 -6.21 15.89
CA HIS A 320 -36.96 -7.44 15.11
C HIS A 320 -36.93 -7.18 13.59
N GLN A 321 -37.88 -6.40 13.07
CA GLN A 321 -37.97 -6.10 11.64
C GLN A 321 -36.85 -5.17 11.15
N GLN A 322 -36.41 -4.22 11.97
CA GLN A 322 -35.29 -3.34 11.64
C GLN A 322 -34.00 -4.15 11.53
N PHE A 323 -33.75 -5.03 12.51
CA PHE A 323 -32.59 -5.91 12.54
C PHE A 323 -32.52 -6.80 11.30
N ASP A 324 -33.62 -7.45 10.92
CA ASP A 324 -33.65 -8.31 9.73
C ASP A 324 -33.33 -7.55 8.44
N LEU A 325 -33.83 -6.31 8.29
CA LEU A 325 -33.54 -5.48 7.12
C LEU A 325 -32.07 -5.01 7.10
N VAL A 326 -31.53 -4.58 8.24
CA VAL A 326 -30.12 -4.17 8.36
C VAL A 326 -29.18 -5.34 8.06
N VAL A 327 -29.41 -6.50 8.67
CA VAL A 327 -28.62 -7.72 8.41
C VAL A 327 -28.70 -8.13 6.93
N ARG A 328 -29.87 -8.01 6.30
CA ARG A 328 -30.02 -8.32 4.88
C ARG A 328 -29.25 -7.35 3.98
N LEU A 329 -29.18 -6.06 4.33
CA LEU A 329 -28.34 -5.09 3.64
C LEU A 329 -26.84 -5.39 3.82
N MET A 330 -26.41 -5.72 5.04
CA MET A 330 -25.02 -6.10 5.33
C MET A 330 -24.60 -7.35 4.55
N ASN A 331 -25.44 -8.40 4.56
CA ASN A 331 -25.19 -9.61 3.79
C ASN A 331 -25.10 -9.32 2.28
N CYS A 332 -26.02 -8.51 1.74
CA CYS A 332 -25.98 -8.14 0.32
C CYS A 332 -24.70 -7.37 -0.05
N ALA A 333 -24.19 -6.50 0.85
CA ALA A 333 -22.97 -5.75 0.59
C ALA A 333 -21.71 -6.64 0.56
N LEU A 334 -21.70 -7.70 1.38
CA LEU A 334 -20.59 -8.66 1.48
C LEU A 334 -20.62 -9.74 0.37
N GLN A 335 -21.80 -10.12 -0.13
CA GLN A 335 -21.94 -11.16 -1.18
C GLN A 335 -21.22 -10.83 -2.48
N ASP A 336 -21.21 -9.55 -2.87
CA ASP A 336 -20.61 -9.09 -4.13
C ASP A 336 -19.15 -8.63 -3.97
N ASP A 337 -18.51 -8.88 -2.81
CA ASP A 337 -17.10 -8.53 -2.57
C ASP A 337 -16.19 -9.74 -2.72
N SER A 338 -14.97 -9.53 -3.23
CA SER A 338 -13.98 -10.60 -3.20
C SER A 338 -13.56 -10.88 -1.76
N SER A 339 -12.93 -12.05 -1.54
CA SER A 339 -12.36 -12.41 -0.25
C SER A 339 -11.26 -11.46 0.24
N MET A 340 -10.75 -10.54 -0.59
CA MET A 340 -9.64 -9.63 -0.30
C MET A 340 -10.08 -8.27 0.25
N ASP A 341 -11.38 -7.93 0.18
CA ASP A 341 -11.91 -6.59 0.56
C ASP A 341 -11.22 -5.44 -0.19
N GLU A 342 -11.16 -5.53 -1.53
CA GLU A 342 -10.49 -4.54 -2.40
C GLU A 342 -11.03 -3.11 -2.28
N HIS A 343 -12.21 -2.94 -1.70
CA HIS A 343 -12.90 -1.65 -1.57
C HIS A 343 -13.11 -1.21 -0.12
N GLY A 344 -12.74 -2.04 0.87
CA GLY A 344 -12.90 -1.72 2.29
C GLY A 344 -14.33 -1.82 2.81
N VAL A 345 -15.23 -2.55 2.13
CA VAL A 345 -16.62 -2.74 2.57
C VAL A 345 -16.64 -3.65 3.79
N ALA A 346 -15.92 -4.76 3.76
CA ALA A 346 -15.86 -5.69 4.88
C ALA A 346 -15.22 -5.03 6.12
N ALA A 347 -14.13 -4.28 5.94
CA ALA A 347 -13.50 -3.49 6.99
C ALA A 347 -14.45 -2.44 7.60
N ALA A 348 -15.25 -1.75 6.78
CA ALA A 348 -16.22 -0.76 7.25
C ALA A 348 -17.41 -1.39 7.99
N LEU A 349 -17.83 -2.59 7.60
CA LEU A 349 -18.92 -3.33 8.28
C LEU A 349 -18.47 -4.02 9.57
N LEU A 350 -17.17 -4.30 9.73
CA LEU A 350 -16.61 -4.99 10.89
C LEU A 350 -17.00 -4.35 12.26
N PRO A 351 -16.83 -3.02 12.49
CA PRO A 351 -17.33 -2.40 13.72
C PRO A 351 -18.86 -2.49 13.87
N LEU A 352 -19.59 -2.38 12.76
CA LEU A 352 -21.06 -2.38 12.75
C LEU A 352 -21.64 -3.75 13.12
N ALA A 353 -20.96 -4.83 12.72
CA ALA A 353 -21.33 -6.20 13.04
C ALA A 353 -21.41 -6.47 14.56
N THR A 354 -20.54 -5.80 15.33
CA THR A 354 -20.53 -5.87 16.80
C THR A 354 -21.40 -4.80 17.48
N ALA A 355 -21.82 -3.76 16.75
CA ALA A 355 -22.64 -2.68 17.27
C ALA A 355 -24.13 -2.96 17.18
N PHE A 356 -24.61 -3.48 16.04
CA PHE A 356 -26.03 -3.76 15.84
C PHE A 356 -26.46 -5.05 16.53
N CYS A 357 -27.52 -4.98 17.32
CA CYS A 357 -28.08 -6.14 18.00
C CYS A 357 -29.60 -6.05 18.18
N ARG A 358 -30.25 -7.17 18.46
CA ARG A 358 -31.66 -7.24 18.86
C ARG A 358 -31.84 -8.07 20.12
N LYS A 359 -32.87 -7.79 20.89
CA LYS A 359 -33.29 -8.60 22.04
C LYS A 359 -34.25 -9.70 21.56
N LEU A 360 -33.95 -10.96 21.84
CA LEU A 360 -34.82 -12.10 21.48
C LEU A 360 -35.78 -12.41 22.63
N CYS A 361 -35.23 -12.75 23.80
CA CYS A 361 -35.98 -12.94 25.04
C CYS A 361 -35.21 -12.28 26.20
N THR A 362 -35.71 -12.41 27.43
CA THR A 362 -35.08 -11.83 28.62
C THR A 362 -33.65 -12.36 28.79
N GLY A 363 -32.66 -11.46 28.71
CA GLY A 363 -31.24 -11.80 28.86
C GLY A 363 -30.55 -12.28 27.58
N VAL A 364 -31.27 -12.51 26.49
CA VAL A 364 -30.69 -13.00 25.22
C VAL A 364 -30.64 -11.89 24.18
N ILE A 365 -29.42 -11.51 23.79
CA ILE A 365 -29.14 -10.50 22.76
C ILE A 365 -28.45 -11.19 21.59
N GLN A 366 -29.00 -11.01 20.39
CA GLN A 366 -28.38 -11.46 19.15
C GLN A 366 -27.70 -10.28 18.46
N PHE A 367 -26.44 -10.45 18.07
CA PHE A 367 -25.67 -9.45 17.34
C PHE A 367 -25.69 -9.72 15.83
N ALA A 368 -25.49 -8.66 15.03
CA ALA A 368 -25.45 -8.78 13.57
C ALA A 368 -24.34 -9.70 13.08
N TYR A 369 -23.18 -9.75 13.77
CA TYR A 369 -22.09 -10.68 13.41
C TYR A 369 -22.55 -12.15 13.32
N THR A 370 -23.54 -12.56 14.14
CA THR A 370 -24.07 -13.94 14.14
C THR A 370 -24.81 -14.32 12.85
N CYS A 371 -25.20 -13.32 12.06
CA CYS A 371 -25.98 -13.50 10.84
C CYS A 371 -25.17 -13.26 9.55
N ILE A 372 -23.87 -12.95 9.68
CA ILE A 372 -22.98 -12.64 8.54
C ILE A 372 -21.70 -13.49 8.56
N GLN A 373 -21.60 -14.52 9.40
CA GLN A 373 -20.38 -15.33 9.55
C GLN A 373 -20.01 -16.12 8.27
N GLU A 374 -20.96 -16.35 7.37
CA GLU A 374 -20.80 -17.23 6.20
C GLU A 374 -20.06 -16.60 4.99
N HIS A 375 -19.52 -15.38 5.12
CA HIS A 375 -18.78 -14.73 4.02
C HIS A 375 -17.29 -15.12 3.98
N ALA A 376 -16.77 -15.38 2.78
CA ALA A 376 -15.41 -15.85 2.56
C ALA A 376 -14.32 -14.87 3.04
N VAL A 377 -14.60 -13.56 2.99
CA VAL A 377 -13.67 -12.50 3.45
C VAL A 377 -13.23 -12.71 4.90
N TRP A 378 -14.10 -13.25 5.76
CA TRP A 378 -13.76 -13.51 7.16
C TRP A 378 -12.75 -14.63 7.33
N GLN A 379 -12.64 -15.56 6.38
CA GLN A 379 -11.64 -16.64 6.44
C GLN A 379 -10.28 -16.21 5.88
N ASN A 380 -10.18 -15.02 5.27
CA ASN A 380 -8.95 -14.54 4.69
C ASN A 380 -8.06 -13.87 5.73
N GLN A 381 -6.88 -14.44 5.98
CA GLN A 381 -5.89 -13.86 6.89
C GLN A 381 -5.40 -12.47 6.43
N GLN A 382 -5.20 -12.27 5.13
CA GLN A 382 -4.71 -10.99 4.60
C GLN A 382 -5.71 -9.85 4.85
N PHE A 383 -7.00 -10.15 4.83
CA PHE A 383 -8.05 -9.19 5.20
C PHE A 383 -7.89 -8.76 6.66
N TRP A 384 -7.78 -9.70 7.60
CA TRP A 384 -7.65 -9.40 9.02
C TRP A 384 -6.42 -8.58 9.33
N GLU A 385 -5.28 -8.93 8.72
CA GLU A 385 -4.04 -8.17 8.85
C GLU A 385 -4.20 -6.74 8.34
N ALA A 386 -4.75 -6.55 7.13
CA ALA A 386 -4.95 -5.23 6.54
C ALA A 386 -5.92 -4.37 7.38
N ALA A 387 -7.07 -4.92 7.78
CA ALA A 387 -8.05 -4.23 8.61
C ALA A 387 -7.45 -3.83 9.97
N PHE A 388 -6.72 -4.75 10.61
CA PHE A 388 -5.99 -4.48 11.84
C PHE A 388 -5.00 -3.33 11.68
N TYR A 389 -4.13 -3.37 10.66
CA TYR A 389 -3.13 -2.34 10.42
C TYR A 389 -3.76 -0.98 10.10
N LEU A 390 -4.89 -0.93 9.39
CA LEU A 390 -5.61 0.32 9.13
C LEU A 390 -6.15 0.96 10.40
N ASP A 391 -6.74 0.17 11.31
CA ASP A 391 -7.22 0.70 12.58
C ASP A 391 -6.05 1.09 13.51
N VAL A 392 -4.97 0.31 13.54
CA VAL A 392 -3.73 0.70 14.27
C VAL A 392 -3.21 2.03 13.75
N GLN A 393 -3.11 2.19 12.42
CA GLN A 393 -2.66 3.43 11.81
C GLN A 393 -3.54 4.61 12.25
N LYS A 394 -4.87 4.43 12.25
CA LYS A 394 -5.82 5.47 12.68
C LYS A 394 -5.55 5.89 14.13
N ASP A 395 -5.33 4.94 15.03
CA ASP A 395 -5.09 5.24 16.45
C ASP A 395 -3.69 5.84 16.68
N ILE A 396 -2.67 5.37 15.95
CA ILE A 396 -1.33 5.99 15.95
C ILE A 396 -1.42 7.44 15.47
N LYS A 397 -2.14 7.74 14.38
CA LYS A 397 -2.37 9.13 13.95
C LYS A 397 -2.98 9.97 15.07
N ALA A 398 -3.96 9.43 15.78
CA ALA A 398 -4.65 10.13 16.87
C ALA A 398 -3.73 10.44 18.07
N LEU A 399 -2.66 9.65 18.30
CA LEU A 399 -1.66 9.94 19.34
C LEU A 399 -0.88 11.24 19.06
N TYR A 400 -0.65 11.57 17.79
CA TYR A 400 0.20 12.68 17.37
C TYR A 400 -0.56 13.92 16.92
N LEU A 401 -1.87 13.81 16.68
CA LEU A 401 -2.71 14.97 16.38
C LEU A 401 -2.99 15.76 17.68
N PRO A 402 -2.94 17.12 17.64
CA PRO A 402 -3.30 17.92 18.79
C PRO A 402 -4.72 17.60 19.25
N ARG A 403 -4.89 17.16 20.50
CA ARG A 403 -6.22 17.12 21.12
C ARG A 403 -6.74 18.55 21.18
N LEU A 404 -7.91 18.83 20.60
CA LEU A 404 -8.48 20.19 20.51
C LEU A 404 -8.59 20.91 21.87
N ASP A 405 -8.48 20.19 22.99
CA ASP A 405 -8.49 20.73 24.34
C ASP A 405 -7.26 21.61 24.67
N SER A 406 -6.19 21.58 23.86
CA SER A 406 -4.98 22.38 24.10
C SER A 406 -4.98 23.78 23.46
N ILE A 407 -6.08 24.20 22.81
CA ILE A 407 -6.19 25.50 22.12
C ILE A 407 -7.12 26.48 22.88
N SER A 408 -7.43 26.23 24.15
CA SER A 408 -7.99 27.29 25.02
C SER A 408 -6.85 28.09 25.67
N PRO A 409 -6.64 29.37 25.32
CA PRO A 409 -5.66 30.19 25.99
C PRO A 409 -6.19 30.60 27.37
N ARG A 410 -5.44 30.18 28.41
CA ARG A 410 -5.16 30.91 29.64
C ARG A 410 -6.21 31.95 30.08
N LEU A 411 -7.10 31.54 30.97
CA LEU A 411 -7.65 32.40 32.02
C LEU A 411 -7.86 31.53 33.28
N GLY A 412 -6.96 31.71 34.24
CA GLY A 412 -7.26 31.64 35.68
C GLY A 412 -7.63 30.30 36.34
N THR A 413 -6.63 29.78 37.07
CA THR A 413 -6.76 29.37 38.48
C THR A 413 -7.21 27.93 38.83
N ASP A 414 -6.33 27.30 39.63
CA ASP A 414 -6.45 26.16 40.55
C ASP A 414 -6.41 24.69 40.10
N HIS A 415 -5.24 24.10 40.39
CA HIS A 415 -4.96 22.76 40.93
C HIS A 415 -6.17 21.87 41.24
N ILE A 416 -6.28 20.71 40.56
CA ILE A 416 -6.55 19.40 41.19
C ILE A 416 -5.83 18.27 40.41
N LEU A 417 -5.04 17.48 41.14
CA LEU A 417 -4.43 16.21 40.73
C LEU A 417 -5.50 15.17 40.35
N ALA A 418 -5.35 14.46 39.23
CA ALA A 418 -6.08 13.23 38.97
C ALA A 418 -5.23 12.17 38.25
N THR A 419 -5.16 11.03 38.91
CA THR A 419 -4.52 9.73 38.61
C THR A 419 -5.03 9.02 37.35
N PRO A 420 -4.30 8.00 36.83
CA PRO A 420 -4.67 7.31 35.60
C PRO A 420 -5.75 6.25 35.86
N THR A 421 -6.92 6.42 35.24
CA THR A 421 -7.99 5.41 35.20
C THR A 421 -8.54 5.27 33.78
N SER A 422 -8.53 4.02 33.29
CA SER A 422 -9.37 3.37 32.27
C SER A 422 -10.05 4.21 31.16
N PRO A 423 -9.92 3.84 29.86
CA PRO A 423 -10.66 4.48 28.78
C PRO A 423 -12.10 3.97 28.74
N ARG A 424 -12.97 4.57 29.54
CA ARG A 424 -14.41 4.54 29.34
C ARG A 424 -14.91 5.97 29.44
N ASP A 425 -14.96 6.64 28.30
CA ASP A 425 -16.00 7.60 27.95
C ASP A 425 -15.81 8.06 26.51
N SER A 426 -16.63 7.48 25.63
CA SER A 426 -16.79 7.87 24.23
C SER A 426 -17.47 9.24 24.16
N LYS A 427 -16.70 10.29 23.90
CA LYS A 427 -17.20 11.58 23.40
C LYS A 427 -16.65 11.86 22.00
N ASP A 428 -16.82 10.91 21.09
CA ASP A 428 -16.45 11.01 19.68
C ASP A 428 -17.64 11.42 18.78
N PHE A 429 -18.39 12.46 19.13
CA PHE A 429 -19.58 12.84 18.33
C PHE A 429 -19.73 14.32 18.00
N ALA A 430 -18.69 15.13 18.24
CA ALA A 430 -18.65 16.53 17.79
C ALA A 430 -17.78 16.76 16.52
N TRP A 431 -17.15 15.72 15.98
CA TRP A 431 -16.07 15.83 14.97
C TRP A 431 -16.53 15.99 13.52
N GLN A 432 -17.79 15.70 13.19
CA GLN A 432 -18.28 15.76 11.80
C GLN A 432 -19.09 17.03 11.50
N ASN A 433 -19.76 17.62 12.50
CA ASN A 433 -20.75 18.69 12.26
C ASN A 433 -20.22 20.14 12.39
N ARG A 434 -18.92 20.34 12.70
CA ARG A 434 -18.26 21.67 12.61
C ARG A 434 -17.29 21.80 11.42
N ARG A 435 -17.34 20.89 10.44
CA ARG A 435 -16.53 20.92 9.20
C ARG A 435 -16.99 21.94 8.15
N SER A 436 -18.01 22.75 8.44
CA SER A 436 -18.62 23.66 7.45
C SER A 436 -18.05 25.08 7.43
N VAL A 437 -17.25 25.53 8.40
CA VAL A 437 -16.89 26.98 8.52
C VAL A 437 -15.40 27.27 8.68
N ILE A 438 -14.52 26.26 8.82
CA ILE A 438 -13.07 26.48 8.79
C ILE A 438 -12.49 25.82 7.54
N SER A 439 -12.00 26.65 6.63
CA SER A 439 -11.37 26.31 5.37
C SER A 439 -10.31 25.21 5.49
N ARG A 440 -10.54 24.08 4.79
CA ARG A 440 -9.59 23.20 4.09
C ARG A 440 -8.12 23.16 4.58
N VAL A 441 -7.86 22.78 5.83
CA VAL A 441 -6.58 22.14 6.16
C VAL A 441 -6.83 20.64 6.09
N GLN A 442 -6.30 20.01 5.03
CA GLN A 442 -6.34 18.56 4.88
C GLN A 442 -5.65 17.94 6.11
N GLU A 443 -6.33 17.01 6.78
CA GLU A 443 -5.76 16.30 7.93
C GLU A 443 -4.46 15.62 7.48
N PRO A 444 -3.34 15.76 8.23
CA PRO A 444 -2.07 15.20 7.81
C PRO A 444 -2.20 13.67 7.69
N SER A 445 -1.58 13.13 6.65
CA SER A 445 -1.49 11.69 6.41
C SER A 445 -0.60 11.02 7.47
N ALA A 446 -0.78 9.72 7.67
CA ALA A 446 0.06 8.95 8.60
C ALA A 446 1.55 9.03 8.25
N LEU A 447 1.87 9.06 6.95
CA LEU A 447 3.25 9.18 6.47
C LEU A 447 3.84 10.58 6.73
N GLU A 448 3.06 11.65 6.62
CA GLU A 448 3.51 13.01 6.97
C GLU A 448 3.79 13.14 8.47
N ILE A 449 2.90 12.58 9.31
CA ILE A 449 3.11 12.53 10.77
C ILE A 449 4.39 11.74 11.07
N ALA A 450 4.54 10.54 10.49
CA ALA A 450 5.74 9.74 10.67
C ALA A 450 7.01 10.46 10.21
N ALA A 451 6.98 11.16 9.08
CA ALA A 451 8.13 11.89 8.58
C ALA A 451 8.57 13.00 9.56
N GLU A 452 7.61 13.74 10.11
CA GLU A 452 7.88 14.80 11.07
C GLU A 452 8.40 14.24 12.40
N GLN A 453 7.82 13.15 12.90
CA GLN A 453 8.30 12.48 14.11
C GLN A 453 9.72 11.91 13.93
N MET A 454 10.02 11.32 12.78
CA MET A 454 11.37 10.86 12.43
C MET A 454 12.38 12.01 12.34
N ARG A 455 11.96 13.16 11.78
CA ARG A 455 12.80 14.37 11.68
C ARG A 455 13.13 14.95 13.04
N LEU A 456 12.16 15.01 13.94
CA LEU A 456 12.31 15.60 15.26
C LEU A 456 12.95 14.66 16.29
N TRP A 457 12.99 13.34 16.03
CA TRP A 457 13.38 12.32 17.00
C TRP A 457 14.66 12.63 17.78
N SER A 458 15.72 13.08 17.10
CA SER A 458 17.01 13.40 17.73
C SER A 458 16.97 14.64 18.64
N SER A 459 15.95 15.48 18.52
CA SER A 459 15.73 16.68 19.34
C SER A 459 14.76 16.46 20.51
N VAL A 460 14.06 15.33 20.53
CA VAL A 460 13.13 14.96 21.61
C VAL A 460 13.93 14.42 22.80
N ASP A 461 13.51 14.80 24.01
CA ASP A 461 14.10 14.35 25.27
C ASP A 461 13.88 12.84 25.50
N SER A 462 14.81 12.21 26.24
CA SER A 462 14.79 10.74 26.42
C SER A 462 13.54 10.24 27.18
N GLU A 463 12.95 11.05 28.06
CA GLU A 463 11.73 10.68 28.77
C GLU A 463 10.54 10.67 27.81
N LYS A 464 10.37 11.73 27.02
CA LYS A 464 9.32 11.79 26.01
C LYS A 464 9.47 10.72 24.93
N GLN A 465 10.69 10.39 24.52
CA GLN A 465 10.95 9.27 23.62
C GLN A 465 10.41 7.95 24.17
N LYS A 466 10.66 7.65 25.46
CA LYS A 466 10.14 6.43 26.10
C LYS A 466 8.61 6.46 26.23
N GLU A 467 8.03 7.61 26.57
CA GLU A 467 6.58 7.78 26.65
C GLU A 467 5.92 7.52 25.29
N LEU A 468 6.47 8.06 24.20
CA LEU A 468 5.95 7.84 22.85
C LEU A 468 6.03 6.36 22.44
N ILE A 469 7.19 5.72 22.65
CA ILE A 469 7.36 4.28 22.36
C ILE A 469 6.34 3.44 23.13
N THR A 470 6.17 3.71 24.43
CA THR A 470 5.22 2.98 25.28
C THR A 470 3.78 3.24 24.84
N SER A 471 3.47 4.46 24.41
CA SER A 471 2.14 4.85 23.94
C SER A 471 1.78 4.16 22.62
N GLU A 472 2.71 4.13 21.66
CA GLU A 472 2.53 3.40 20.39
C GLU A 472 2.35 1.89 20.64
N GLU A 473 3.15 1.31 21.53
CA GLU A 473 3.06 -0.11 21.89
C GLU A 473 1.72 -0.44 22.57
N SER A 474 1.25 0.41 23.48
CA SER A 474 -0.06 0.26 24.12
C SER A 474 -1.22 0.32 23.11
N THR A 475 -1.16 1.24 22.15
CA THR A 475 -2.13 1.31 21.05
C THR A 475 -2.16 0.01 20.25
N LEU A 476 -1.01 -0.54 19.89
CA LEU A 476 -0.92 -1.80 19.16
C LEU A 476 -1.51 -2.97 19.96
N TYR A 477 -1.18 -3.10 21.25
CA TYR A 477 -1.73 -4.16 22.10
C TYR A 477 -3.25 -4.05 22.29
N SER A 478 -3.75 -2.83 22.54
CA SER A 478 -5.19 -2.58 22.67
C SER A 478 -5.94 -3.03 21.42
N GLN A 479 -5.41 -2.68 20.24
CA GLN A 479 -6.03 -3.05 18.99
C GLN A 479 -5.94 -4.56 18.71
N ALA A 480 -4.87 -5.22 19.13
CA ALA A 480 -4.72 -6.67 18.99
C ALA A 480 -5.78 -7.42 19.82
N ILE A 481 -6.04 -6.98 21.06
CA ILE A 481 -7.10 -7.55 21.90
C ILE A 481 -8.47 -7.36 21.25
N HIS A 482 -8.72 -6.16 20.72
CA HIS A 482 -9.98 -5.85 20.07
C HIS A 482 -10.21 -6.70 18.81
N TYR A 483 -9.18 -6.90 17.98
CA TYR A 483 -9.26 -7.76 16.81
C TYR A 483 -9.40 -9.24 17.17
N ALA A 484 -8.74 -9.72 18.22
CA ALA A 484 -8.94 -11.08 18.71
C ALA A 484 -10.42 -11.34 19.07
N ASN A 485 -11.08 -10.39 19.75
CA ASN A 485 -12.51 -10.50 20.08
C ASN A 485 -13.41 -10.48 18.83
N ARG A 486 -13.10 -9.64 17.83
CA ARG A 486 -13.83 -9.59 16.55
C ARG A 486 -13.67 -10.90 15.77
N MET A 487 -12.46 -11.42 15.71
CA MET A 487 -12.16 -12.71 15.08
C MET A 487 -12.90 -13.84 15.76
N VAL A 488 -12.89 -13.92 17.09
CA VAL A 488 -13.69 -14.90 17.86
C VAL A 488 -15.18 -14.80 17.49
N SER A 489 -15.71 -13.58 17.40
CA SER A 489 -17.13 -13.35 17.09
C SER A 489 -17.52 -13.78 15.67
N LEU A 490 -16.63 -13.67 14.69
CA LEU A 490 -16.93 -13.94 13.27
C LEU A 490 -16.45 -15.30 12.77
N LEU A 491 -15.37 -15.84 13.35
CA LEU A 491 -14.75 -17.10 12.92
C LEU A 491 -15.25 -18.31 13.69
N ILE A 492 -15.69 -18.16 14.93
CA ILE A 492 -16.15 -19.28 15.75
C ILE A 492 -17.65 -19.49 15.54
N PRO A 493 -18.08 -20.61 14.92
CA PRO A 493 -19.50 -20.91 14.76
C PRO A 493 -20.15 -21.09 16.12
N LEU A 494 -21.34 -20.52 16.32
CA LEU A 494 -22.09 -20.64 17.57
C LEU A 494 -22.58 -22.09 17.83
N ASP A 495 -22.59 -22.93 16.80
CA ASP A 495 -23.16 -24.28 16.79
C ASP A 495 -22.16 -25.42 17.09
N ILE A 496 -20.99 -25.15 17.67
CA ILE A 496 -20.00 -26.20 17.99
C ILE A 496 -20.61 -27.32 18.88
N GLY A 497 -21.60 -27.01 19.72
CA GLY A 497 -22.36 -28.02 20.47
C GLY A 497 -23.36 -28.84 19.64
N ASN A 498 -23.97 -28.26 18.60
CA ASN A 498 -24.99 -28.91 17.78
C ASN A 498 -24.41 -29.79 16.67
N ARG A 499 -23.19 -29.46 16.18
CA ARG A 499 -22.51 -30.27 15.15
C ARG A 499 -21.98 -31.59 15.69
N LEU A 500 -21.52 -31.65 16.95
CA LEU A 500 -21.13 -32.93 17.58
C LEU A 500 -22.30 -33.90 17.68
N HIS A 501 -23.52 -33.43 18.02
CA HIS A 501 -24.71 -34.30 18.07
C HIS A 501 -25.18 -34.81 16.71
N LYS A 502 -24.95 -34.06 15.63
CA LYS A 502 -25.22 -34.54 14.26
C LYS A 502 -24.16 -35.51 13.75
N GLN A 503 -22.91 -35.35 14.19
CA GLN A 503 -21.82 -36.25 13.81
C GLN A 503 -21.89 -37.59 14.54
N ASP A 504 -22.32 -37.61 15.82
CA ASP A 504 -22.62 -38.86 16.54
C ASP A 504 -23.76 -39.65 15.88
N HIS A 505 -24.77 -38.98 15.33
CA HIS A 505 -25.85 -39.65 14.61
C HIS A 505 -25.46 -40.17 13.22
N SER A 506 -24.41 -39.62 12.58
CA SER A 506 -23.92 -40.16 11.28
C SER A 506 -22.87 -41.25 11.45
N LEU A 507 -22.19 -41.32 12.60
CA LEU A 507 -21.19 -42.36 12.90
C LEU A 507 -21.81 -43.71 13.25
N ASP A 508 -23.08 -43.75 13.69
CA ASP A 508 -23.79 -45.00 13.99
C ASP A 508 -24.37 -45.70 12.75
N GLU A 509 -24.63 -44.98 11.65
CA GLU A 509 -25.07 -45.61 10.38
C GLU A 509 -23.90 -46.23 9.58
N GLU A 510 -22.68 -45.67 9.67
CA GLU A 510 -21.51 -46.22 8.97
C GLU A 510 -20.89 -47.45 9.63
N ARG A 511 -21.19 -47.72 10.91
CA ARG A 511 -20.66 -48.89 11.64
C ARG A 511 -21.37 -50.20 11.32
N ALA A 512 -22.51 -50.18 10.63
CA ALA A 512 -23.25 -51.40 10.27
C ALA A 512 -22.84 -52.03 8.92
N SER A 513 -21.95 -51.40 8.13
CA SER A 513 -21.69 -51.84 6.74
C SER A 513 -20.29 -52.36 6.43
N ASN A 514 -19.37 -52.45 7.41
CA ASN A 514 -18.01 -52.94 7.15
C ASN A 514 -17.59 -54.06 8.11
N SER A 515 -18.22 -55.23 7.98
CA SER A 515 -17.66 -56.47 8.50
C SER A 515 -17.99 -57.65 7.59
N ILE A 516 -17.18 -57.89 6.56
CA ILE A 516 -16.88 -59.23 6.02
C ILE A 516 -15.56 -59.18 5.23
N ALA A 517 -14.63 -60.03 5.71
CA ALA A 517 -13.53 -60.71 5.01
C ALA A 517 -12.44 -59.90 4.29
N ASN A 518 -11.24 -59.87 4.89
CA ASN A 518 -10.12 -60.61 4.31
C ASN A 518 -9.04 -60.91 5.36
N ARG A 519 -8.88 -62.21 5.66
CA ARG A 519 -7.78 -62.78 6.44
C ARG A 519 -7.23 -63.99 5.65
N TYR A 520 -5.97 -63.85 5.25
CA TYR A 520 -4.95 -64.86 4.95
C TYR A 520 -4.88 -65.64 3.62
N VAL A 521 -3.59 -65.89 3.29
CA VAL A 521 -2.92 -66.91 2.43
C VAL A 521 -2.96 -66.58 0.92
N VAL A 522 -1.85 -66.46 0.16
CA VAL A 522 -0.51 -67.08 0.16
C VAL A 522 0.59 -66.04 -0.01
#